data_AF-A0A923XV38-F1
#
_entry.id   AF-A0A923XV38-F1
#
_cell.length_a   1.000
_cell.length_b   1.000
_cell.length_c   1.000
_cell.angle_alpha   90.00
_cell.angle_beta   90.00
_cell.angle_gamma   90.00
#
_symmetry.space_group_name_H-M   'P 1'
#
loop_
_entity.id
_entity.type
_entity.pdbx_description
1 polymer ?
#
loop_
_entity_poly.entity_id
_entity_poly.type
_entity_poly.pdbx_seq_one_letter_code
_entity_poly.pdbx_strand_id
1 'polypeptide(L)'
;NRMIEFHRHISARDLQKIKCRVLVVSRDRDIIPQEHTLFIYRNISKANLCFVTGENHYVTKNNPDLFNSIVAKYLEDNFKGEELRH
;
A
#
# COMPACT_ATOMS: atom_id res chain seq x y z
N ASN A 1 18.14 -5.26 -11.68
CA ASN A 1 17.01 -5.00 -10.76
C ASN A 1 15.72 -5.34 -11.50
N ARG A 2 15.24 -6.59 -11.41
CA ARG A 2 14.23 -7.17 -12.33
C ARG A 2 12.79 -6.68 -12.13
N MET A 3 12.55 -5.79 -11.16
CA MET A 3 11.22 -5.26 -10.83
C MET A 3 10.70 -4.20 -11.82
N ILE A 4 11.56 -3.63 -12.67
CA ILE A 4 11.17 -2.63 -13.69
C ILE A 4 10.94 -3.26 -15.08
N GLU A 5 11.47 -4.46 -15.34
CA GLU A 5 11.47 -5.07 -16.68
C GLU A 5 10.13 -5.71 -17.10
N PHE A 6 9.22 -5.95 -16.16
CA PHE A 6 7.90 -6.49 -16.46
C PHE A 6 6.85 -5.58 -15.85
N HIS A 7 6.34 -4.63 -16.64
CA HIS A 7 5.03 -4.02 -16.39
C HIS A 7 3.98 -5.13 -16.51
N ARG A 8 3.87 -5.96 -15.48
CA ARG A 8 2.82 -6.97 -15.37
C ARG A 8 1.53 -6.18 -15.23
N HIS A 9 0.75 -6.15 -16.30
CA HIS A 9 -0.54 -5.46 -16.32
C HIS A 9 -1.49 -6.19 -15.37
N ILE A 10 -1.53 -5.78 -14.10
CA ILE A 10 -2.48 -6.29 -13.12
C ILE A 10 -3.80 -5.60 -13.38
N SER A 11 -4.81 -6.35 -13.80
CA SER A 11 -6.12 -5.79 -14.07
C SER A 11 -6.85 -5.43 -12.77
N ALA A 12 -7.79 -4.48 -12.84
CA ALA A 12 -8.71 -4.19 -11.75
C ALA A 12 -9.45 -5.46 -11.28
N ARG A 13 -9.83 -6.32 -12.23
CA ARG A 13 -10.51 -7.59 -11.95
C ARG A 13 -9.66 -8.54 -11.10
N ASP A 14 -8.34 -8.54 -11.29
CA ASP A 14 -7.45 -9.38 -10.48
C ASP A 14 -7.31 -8.85 -9.06
N LEU A 15 -7.24 -7.52 -8.89
CA LEU A 15 -7.20 -6.89 -7.57
C LEU A 15 -8.50 -7.13 -6.78
N GLN A 16 -9.65 -7.08 -7.46
CA GLN A 16 -10.96 -7.33 -6.84
C GLN A 16 -11.15 -8.78 -6.34
N LYS A 17 -10.31 -9.73 -6.79
CA LYS A 17 -10.30 -11.10 -6.26
C LYS A 17 -9.73 -11.17 -4.85
N ILE A 18 -8.95 -10.20 -4.41
CA ILE A 18 -8.37 -10.16 -3.06
C ILE A 18 -9.47 -9.89 -2.04
N LYS A 19 -9.72 -10.86 -1.15
CA LYS A 19 -10.78 -10.78 -0.11
C LYS A 19 -10.25 -10.58 1.31
N CYS A 20 -8.95 -10.77 1.51
CA CYS A 20 -8.29 -10.49 2.79
C CYS A 20 -8.04 -8.99 2.94
N ARG A 21 -7.67 -8.59 4.16
CA ARG A 21 -7.24 -7.24 4.46
C ARG A 21 -5.90 -6.97 3.79
N VAL A 22 -5.73 -5.77 3.24
CA VAL A 22 -4.47 -5.34 2.62
C VAL A 22 -4.07 -3.99 3.17
N LEU A 23 -2.78 -3.82 3.48
CA LEU A 23 -2.18 -2.50 3.69
C LEU A 23 -1.35 -2.13 2.46
N VAL A 24 -1.73 -1.05 1.80
CA VAL A 24 -0.95 -0.43 0.72
C VAL A 24 -0.15 0.69 1.34
N VAL A 25 1.17 0.52 1.41
CA VAL A 25 2.10 1.55 1.89
C VAL A 25 2.86 2.13 0.71
N SER A 26 2.90 3.45 0.61
CA SER A 26 3.65 4.16 -0.42
C SER A 26 4.29 5.42 0.16
N ARG A 27 5.15 6.07 -0.63
CA ARG A 27 5.87 7.28 -0.24
C ARG A 27 5.38 8.45 -1.09
N ASP A 28 5.36 9.65 -0.50
CA ASP A 28 5.02 10.89 -1.22
C ASP A 28 5.99 11.20 -2.38
N ARG A 29 7.26 10.81 -2.23
CA ARG A 29 8.34 10.97 -3.22
C ARG A 29 8.94 9.61 -3.63
N ASP A 30 8.08 8.64 -3.91
CA ASP A 30 8.54 7.35 -4.43
C ASP A 30 8.92 7.43 -5.92
N ILE A 31 9.72 6.46 -6.37
CA ILE A 31 9.99 6.22 -7.79
C ILE A 31 8.72 5.72 -8.50
N ILE A 32 7.82 5.08 -7.75
CA ILE A 32 6.54 4.58 -8.26
C ILE A 32 5.51 5.71 -8.26
N PRO A 33 4.88 6.02 -9.41
CA PRO A 33 3.80 7.01 -9.50
C PRO A 33 2.65 6.73 -8.52
N GLN A 34 2.10 7.80 -7.93
CA GLN A 34 1.02 7.70 -6.95
C GLN A 34 -0.25 7.09 -7.56
N GLU A 35 -0.47 7.29 -8.86
CA GLU A 35 -1.60 6.77 -9.61
C GLU A 35 -1.68 5.24 -9.53
N HIS A 36 -0.54 4.55 -9.56
CA HIS A 36 -0.51 3.09 -9.41
C HIS A 36 -0.88 2.66 -7.99
N THR A 37 -0.39 3.37 -6.98
CA THR A 37 -0.73 3.13 -5.58
C THR A 37 -2.24 3.30 -5.36
N LEU A 38 -2.81 4.39 -5.89
CA LEU A 38 -4.23 4.69 -5.81
C LEU A 38 -5.08 3.69 -6.59
N PHE A 39 -4.62 3.25 -7.76
CA PHE A 39 -5.28 2.21 -8.55
C PHE A 39 -5.39 0.91 -7.76
N ILE A 40 -4.31 0.47 -7.10
CA ILE A 40 -4.32 -0.74 -6.25
C ILE A 40 -5.28 -0.57 -5.07
N TYR A 41 -5.15 0.53 -4.33
CA TYR A 41 -5.99 0.82 -3.16
C TYR A 41 -7.49 0.83 -3.49
N ARG A 42 -7.86 1.48 -4.60
CA ARG A 42 -9.27 1.62 -5.02
C ARG A 42 -9.88 0.30 -5.50
N ASN A 43 -9.07 -0.61 -6.05
CA ASN A 43 -9.57 -1.87 -6.62
C ASN A 43 -9.51 -3.06 -5.65
N ILE A 44 -9.01 -2.87 -4.43
CA ILE A 44 -9.08 -3.87 -3.35
C ILE A 44 -10.11 -3.38 -2.32
N SER A 45 -11.20 -4.14 -2.14
CA SER A 45 -12.31 -3.72 -1.27
C SER A 45 -11.91 -3.58 0.20
N LYS A 46 -10.93 -4.38 0.65
CA LYS A 46 -10.43 -4.34 2.04
C LYS A 46 -9.03 -3.74 2.18
N ALA A 47 -8.68 -2.77 1.34
CA ALA A 47 -7.39 -2.10 1.43
C ALA A 47 -7.41 -0.88 2.36
N ASN A 48 -6.34 -0.71 3.12
CA ASN A 48 -5.97 0.54 3.78
C ASN A 48 -4.83 1.18 3.00
N LEU A 49 -4.76 2.51 2.95
CA LEU A 49 -3.69 3.26 2.30
C LEU A 49 -2.91 4.07 3.33
N CYS A 50 -1.59 3.97 3.29
CA CYS A 50 -0.69 4.79 4.09
C CYS A 50 0.34 5.44 3.18
N PHE A 51 0.35 6.78 3.12
CA PHE A 51 1.47 7.53 2.58
C PHE A 51 2.40 7.91 3.71
N VAL A 52 3.62 7.40 3.66
CA VAL A 52 4.67 7.85 4.57
C VAL A 52 5.33 9.06 3.89
N THR A 53 5.47 10.17 4.61
CA THR A 53 6.07 11.42 4.10
C THR A 53 7.52 11.57 4.56
N GLY A 54 8.34 12.38 3.88
CA GLY A 54 9.68 12.77 4.34
C GLY A 54 10.81 11.73 4.29
N GLU A 55 10.52 10.45 4.04
CA GLU A 55 11.51 9.38 3.83
C GLU A 55 11.70 9.03 2.34
N ASN A 56 12.80 8.34 2.03
CA ASN A 56 13.05 7.82 0.69
C ASN A 56 12.54 6.37 0.54
N HIS A 57 12.80 5.78 -0.63
CA HIS A 57 12.39 4.40 -0.97
C HIS A 57 12.89 3.34 0.03
N TYR A 58 13.93 3.63 0.82
CA TYR A 58 14.52 2.71 1.79
C TYR A 58 14.03 2.94 3.21
N VAL A 59 12.78 3.37 3.41
CA VAL A 59 12.22 3.61 4.76
C VAL A 59 12.36 2.40 5.68
N THR A 60 12.23 1.18 5.15
CA THR A 60 12.43 -0.07 5.90
C THR A 60 13.84 -0.23 6.46
N LYS A 61 14.83 0.41 5.84
CA LYS A 61 16.24 0.42 6.27
C LYS A 61 16.60 1.67 7.07
N ASN A 62 16.11 2.83 6.64
CA ASN A 62 16.51 4.13 7.18
C ASN A 62 15.72 4.51 8.43
N ASN A 63 14.46 4.06 8.51
CA ASN A 63 13.57 4.30 9.64
C ASN A 63 12.70 3.05 9.91
N PRO A 64 13.34 1.95 10.34
CA PRO A 64 12.63 0.68 10.57
C PRO A 64 11.56 0.81 11.66
N ASP A 65 11.76 1.67 12.65
CA ASP A 65 10.79 1.87 13.75
C ASP A 65 9.49 2.48 13.23
N LEU A 66 9.58 3.51 12.37
CA LEU A 66 8.41 4.08 11.70
C LEU A 66 7.68 3.03 10.87
N PHE A 67 8.40 2.28 10.03
CA PHE A 67 7.80 1.22 9.21
C PHE A 67 7.11 0.15 10.08
N ASN A 68 7.79 -0.33 11.13
CA ASN A 68 7.28 -1.36 12.02
C ASN A 68 6.05 -0.88 12.78
N SER A 69 6.02 0.37 13.24
CA SER A 69 4.84 0.94 13.91
C SER A 69 3.60 0.96 13.01
N ILE A 70 3.76 1.30 11.73
CA ILE A 70 2.66 1.30 10.74
C ILE A 70 2.13 -0.13 10.55
N VAL A 71 3.04 -1.10 10.39
CA VAL A 71 2.67 -2.51 10.22
C VAL A 71 2.01 -3.07 11.48
N ALA A 72 2.59 -2.82 12.66
CA ALA A 72 2.05 -3.25 13.94
C ALA A 72 0.62 -2.72 14.15
N LYS A 73 0.42 -1.41 13.93
CA LYS A 73 -0.91 -0.79 13.98
C LYS A 73 -1.92 -1.49 13.06
N TYR A 74 -1.52 -1.79 11.84
CA TYR A 74 -2.39 -2.49 10.89
C TYR A 74 -2.73 -3.92 11.32
N LEU A 75 -1.79 -4.63 11.95
CA LEU A 75 -1.99 -6.00 12.41
C LEU A 75 -2.86 -6.06 13.67
N GLU A 76 -2.70 -5.10 14.59
CA GLU A 76 -3.44 -4.98 15.84
C GLU A 76 -4.88 -4.49 15.63
N ASP A 77 -5.09 -3.51 14.74
CA ASP A 77 -6.42 -2.94 14.51
C ASP A 77 -7.33 -3.93 13.74
N ASN A 78 -8.57 -4.08 14.18
CA ASN A 78 -9.63 -4.69 13.37
C ASN A 78 -9.95 -3.79 12.17
N PHE A 79 -10.15 -4.36 10.98
CA PHE A 79 -10.41 -3.57 9.78
C PHE A 79 -11.75 -2.85 9.84
N LYS A 80 -11.70 -1.52 9.74
CA LYS A 80 -12.87 -0.63 9.72
C LYS A 80 -13.19 -0.08 8.33
N GLY A 81 -12.55 -0.59 7.28
CA GLY A 81 -12.47 0.15 6.01
C GLY A 81 -13.78 0.31 5.22
N GLU A 82 -14.83 -0.49 5.46
CA GLU A 82 -16.16 -0.22 4.87
C GLU A 82 -16.84 1.00 5.54
N GLU A 83 -16.55 1.27 6.82
CA GLU A 83 -17.14 2.39 7.60
C GLU A 83 -16.47 3.74 7.31
N LEU A 84 -15.31 3.74 6.65
CA LEU A 84 -14.52 4.96 6.39
C LEU A 84 -14.43 5.30 4.89
N ARG A 85 -15.02 4.47 4.02
CA ARG A 85 -14.95 4.61 2.54
C ARG A 85 -16.20 5.24 1.91
N HIS A 86 -17.06 5.88 2.70
CA HIS A 86 -18.28 6.56 2.26
C HIS A 86 -18.02 7.64 1.20
#